data_AF-A0A8T6LPU4-F1
#
_entry.id   AF-A0A8T6LPU4-F1
#
_cell.length_a   1.000
_cell.length_b   1.000
_cell.length_c   1.000
_cell.angle_alpha   90.00
_cell.angle_beta   90.00
_cell.angle_gamma   90.00
#
_symmetry.space_group_name_H-M   'P 1'
#
loop_
_entity.id
_entity.type
_entity.pdbx_description
1 polymer ?
#
loop_
_entity_poly.entity_id
_entity_poly.type
_entity_poly.pdbx_seq_one_letter_code
_entity_poly.pdbx_strand_id
1 'polypeptide(L)'
;PQARDTQTQAIQAKQEEYNQRAAELEGEAGRRQAELVQPIMDQVTEAIDQIRTEGGYSIIFDLSGQAIVSADPELNLTQQVIDRLMQNTPPGNR
;
A
#
# COMPACT_ATOMS: atom_id res chain seq x y z
N PRO A 1 -9.05 -42.70 29.89
CA PRO A 1 -7.77 -42.09 29.45
C PRO A 1 -7.74 -41.84 27.93
N GLN A 2 -7.81 -42.88 27.10
CA GLN A 2 -7.68 -42.78 25.64
C GLN A 2 -8.69 -41.83 24.96
N ALA A 3 -9.97 -41.83 25.36
CA ALA A 3 -10.98 -40.93 24.78
C ALA A 3 -10.71 -39.43 25.03
N ARG A 4 -10.02 -39.09 26.13
CA ARG A 4 -9.63 -37.71 26.44
C ARG A 4 -8.43 -37.28 25.59
N ASP A 5 -7.48 -38.19 25.36
CA ASP A 5 -6.30 -37.93 24.53
C ASP A 5 -6.70 -37.70 23.07
N THR A 6 -7.61 -38.53 22.53
CA THR A 6 -8.14 -38.36 21.17
C THR A 6 -8.93 -37.06 21.01
N GLN A 7 -9.72 -36.67 22.03
CA GLN A 7 -10.46 -35.41 22.00
C GLN A 7 -9.51 -34.21 22.06
N THR A 8 -8.44 -34.29 22.85
CA THR A 8 -7.43 -33.23 22.97
C THR A 8 -6.70 -33.03 21.65
N GLN A 9 -6.28 -34.13 21.00
CA GLN A 9 -5.66 -34.09 19.67
C GLN A 9 -6.60 -33.51 18.60
N ALA A 10 -7.88 -33.89 18.62
CA ALA A 10 -8.86 -33.33 17.68
C ALA A 10 -9.06 -31.82 17.87
N ILE A 11 -9.09 -31.34 19.12
CA ILE A 11 -9.18 -29.90 19.41
C ILE A 11 -7.92 -29.17 18.93
N GLN A 12 -6.73 -29.73 19.16
CA GLN A 12 -5.46 -29.17 18.70
C GLN A 12 -5.40 -29.08 17.17
N ALA A 13 -5.72 -30.16 16.46
CA ALA A 13 -5.76 -30.18 15.00
C ALA A 13 -6.73 -29.14 14.44
N LYS A 14 -7.91 -29.00 15.07
CA LYS A 14 -8.90 -28.01 14.67
C LYS A 14 -8.39 -26.58 14.90
N GLN A 15 -7.68 -26.33 16.00
CA GLN A 15 -7.08 -25.02 16.28
C GLN A 15 -6.01 -24.66 15.25
N GLU A 16 -5.17 -25.62 14.85
CA GLU A 16 -4.17 -25.43 13.80
C GLU A 16 -4.81 -25.11 12.46
N GLU A 17 -5.85 -25.84 12.07
CA GLU A 17 -6.63 -25.58 10.85
C GLU A 17 -7.24 -24.17 10.86
N TYR A 18 -7.85 -23.76 11.98
CA TYR A 18 -8.37 -22.40 12.13
C TYR A 18 -7.28 -21.33 11.98
N ASN A 19 -6.12 -21.53 12.60
CA ASN A 19 -5.01 -20.59 12.52
C ASN A 19 -4.47 -20.48 11.09
N GLN A 20 -4.34 -21.60 10.39
CA GLN A 20 -3.92 -21.63 8.97
C GLN A 20 -4.94 -20.88 8.10
N ARG A 21 -6.23 -21.17 8.28
CA ARG A 21 -7.30 -20.50 7.52
C ARG A 21 -7.34 -19.00 7.78
N ALA A 22 -7.12 -18.57 9.02
CA ALA A 22 -7.05 -17.16 9.36
C ALA A 22 -5.90 -16.46 8.64
N ALA A 23 -4.70 -17.07 8.64
CA ALA A 23 -3.54 -16.53 7.94
C ALA A 23 -3.74 -16.46 6.41
N GLU A 24 -4.38 -17.47 5.81
CA GLU A 24 -4.75 -17.45 4.39
C GLU A 24 -5.67 -16.28 4.04
N LEU A 25 -6.71 -16.07 4.86
CA LEU A 25 -7.67 -14.99 4.67
C LEU A 25 -7.03 -13.61 4.83
N GLU A 26 -6.15 -13.43 5.82
CA GLU A 26 -5.39 -12.20 6.00
C GLU A 26 -4.48 -11.93 4.79
N GLY A 27 -3.78 -12.96 4.30
CA GLY A 27 -2.95 -12.84 3.10
C GLY A 27 -3.73 -12.55 1.82
N GLU A 28 -4.94 -13.09 1.67
CA GLU A 28 -5.84 -12.74 0.56
C GLU A 28 -6.37 -11.30 0.68
N ALA A 29 -6.77 -10.87 1.87
CA ALA A 29 -7.21 -9.50 2.13
C ALA A 29 -6.11 -8.49 1.81
N GLY A 30 -4.87 -8.74 2.25
CA GLY A 30 -3.72 -7.90 1.94
C GLY A 30 -3.43 -7.80 0.44
N ARG A 31 -3.53 -8.91 -0.30
CA ARG A 31 -3.37 -8.91 -1.77
C ARG A 31 -4.44 -8.08 -2.46
N ARG A 32 -5.71 -8.26 -2.09
CA ARG A 32 -6.81 -7.46 -2.65
C ARG A 32 -6.66 -5.98 -2.32
N GLN A 33 -6.22 -5.65 -1.11
CA GLN A 33 -5.93 -4.26 -0.76
C GLN A 33 -4.82 -3.68 -1.64
N ALA A 34 -3.74 -4.42 -1.87
CA ALA A 34 -2.66 -3.99 -2.76
C ALA A 34 -3.16 -3.80 -4.21
N GLU A 35 -3.94 -4.75 -4.74
CA GLU A 35 -4.54 -4.66 -6.08
C GLU A 35 -5.46 -3.43 -6.25
N LEU A 36 -6.20 -3.05 -5.19
CA LEU A 36 -7.06 -1.87 -5.22
C LEU A 36 -6.28 -0.56 -5.10
N VAL A 37 -5.16 -0.55 -4.39
CA VAL A 37 -4.32 0.64 -4.18
C VAL A 37 -3.37 0.86 -5.36
N GLN A 38 -2.93 -0.21 -6.04
CA GLN A 38 -1.94 -0.14 -7.12
C GLN A 38 -2.31 0.88 -8.22
N PRO A 39 -3.56 0.96 -8.73
CA PRO A 39 -3.91 1.93 -9.76
C PRO A 39 -3.82 3.39 -9.30
N ILE A 40 -3.98 3.65 -8.00
CA ILE A 40 -3.82 4.99 -7.42
C ILE A 40 -2.32 5.32 -7.36
N MET A 41 -1.49 4.37 -6.95
CA MET A 41 -0.04 4.52 -6.93
C MET A 41 0.52 4.77 -8.34
N ASP A 42 0.00 4.05 -9.35
CA ASP A 42 0.40 4.23 -10.74
C ASP A 42 0.06 5.66 -11.23
N GLN A 43 -1.12 6.19 -10.90
CA GLN A 43 -1.50 7.57 -11.22
C GLN A 43 -0.64 8.62 -10.49
N VAL A 44 -0.25 8.35 -9.24
CA VAL A 44 0.68 9.20 -8.49
C VAL A 44 2.06 9.21 -9.16
N THR A 45 2.59 8.05 -9.56
CA THR A 45 3.85 7.97 -10.29
C THR A 45 3.79 8.74 -11.60
N GLU A 46 2.72 8.60 -12.37
CA GLU A 46 2.53 9.35 -13.61
C GLU A 46 2.49 10.87 -13.36
N ALA A 47 1.75 11.33 -12.34
CA ALA A 47 1.69 12.74 -11.99
C ALA A 47 3.08 13.30 -11.61
N ILE A 48 3.87 12.54 -10.84
CA ILE A 48 5.24 12.90 -10.48
C ILE A 48 6.12 13.00 -11.72
N ASP A 49 6.03 12.05 -12.66
CA ASP A 49 6.84 12.04 -13.88
C ASP A 49 6.50 13.20 -14.83
N GLN A 50 5.22 13.58 -14.93
CA GLN A 50 4.80 14.74 -15.70
C GLN A 50 5.35 16.03 -15.08
N ILE A 51 5.20 16.21 -13.77
CA ILE A 51 5.77 17.38 -13.05
C ILE A 51 7.29 17.41 -13.17
N ARG A 52 7.95 16.26 -13.07
CA ARG A 52 9.41 16.14 -13.26
C ARG A 52 9.82 16.71 -14.62
N THR A 53 9.16 16.26 -15.67
CA THR A 53 9.47 16.65 -17.05
C THR A 53 9.15 18.11 -17.33
N GLU A 54 7.97 18.58 -16.91
CA GLU A 54 7.51 19.95 -17.14
C GLU A 54 8.34 20.99 -16.38
N GLY A 55 8.73 20.67 -15.14
CA GLY A 55 9.59 21.53 -14.31
C GLY A 55 11.08 21.42 -14.64
N GLY A 56 11.47 20.53 -15.57
CA GLY A 56 12.87 20.33 -15.94
C GLY A 56 13.72 19.72 -14.81
N TYR A 57 13.11 18.96 -13.90
CA TYR A 57 13.80 18.33 -12.79
C TYR A 57 14.52 17.06 -13.26
N SER A 58 15.80 16.90 -12.90
CA SER A 58 16.53 15.67 -13.17
C SER A 58 16.15 14.52 -12.21
N ILE A 59 15.70 14.87 -10.99
CA ILE A 59 15.35 13.92 -9.93
C ILE A 59 14.34 14.56 -8.97
N ILE A 60 13.46 13.74 -8.42
CA ILE A 60 12.55 14.09 -7.32
C ILE A 60 12.81 13.08 -6.19
N PHE A 61 12.90 13.57 -4.95
CA PHE A 61 13.13 12.73 -3.78
C PHE A 61 11.87 12.60 -2.93
N ASP A 62 11.65 11.41 -2.38
CA ASP A 62 10.63 11.15 -1.38
C ASP A 62 11.16 11.46 0.04
N LEU A 63 10.46 12.34 0.76
CA LEU A 63 10.78 12.73 2.13
C LEU A 63 10.28 11.72 3.17
N SER A 64 9.52 10.70 2.79
CA SER A 64 9.11 9.63 3.71
C SER A 64 10.30 8.75 4.16
N GLY A 65 11.37 8.74 3.37
CA GLY A 65 12.60 8.03 3.67
C GLY A 65 13.53 8.79 4.63
N GLN A 66 14.42 8.05 5.28
CA GLN A 66 15.43 8.62 6.20
C GLN A 66 16.65 9.25 5.49
N ALA A 67 16.64 9.31 4.16
CA ALA A 67 17.79 9.74 3.37
C ALA A 67 18.00 11.27 3.37
N ILE A 68 16.96 12.05 3.67
CA ILE A 68 17.01 13.51 3.67
C ILE A 68 16.78 14.02 5.09
N VAL A 69 17.79 14.72 5.64
CA VAL A 69 17.73 15.29 6.99
C VAL A 69 17.03 16.66 6.98
N SER A 70 17.28 17.46 5.96
CA SER A 70 16.61 18.74 5.73
C SER A 70 16.63 19.12 4.25
N ALA A 71 15.63 19.87 3.83
CA ALA A 71 15.52 20.49 2.50
C ALA A 71 14.80 21.84 2.63
N ASP A 72 15.00 22.71 1.65
CA ASP A 72 14.23 23.96 1.56
C ASP A 72 12.74 23.63 1.33
N PRO A 73 11.81 24.10 2.19
CA PRO A 73 10.38 23.86 2.03
C PRO A 73 9.80 24.32 0.69
N GLU A 74 10.41 25.33 0.05
CA GLU A 74 9.96 25.83 -1.26
C GLU A 74 10.17 24.80 -2.38
N LEU A 75 11.04 23.80 -2.16
CA LEU A 75 11.27 22.69 -3.11
C LEU A 75 10.23 21.57 -2.98
N ASN A 76 9.28 21.69 -2.04
CA ASN A 76 8.29 20.64 -1.81
C ASN A 76 7.19 20.66 -2.90
N LEU A 77 7.20 19.63 -3.75
CA LEU A 77 6.25 19.47 -4.85
C LEU A 77 4.97 18.72 -4.48
N THR A 78 4.79 18.30 -3.21
CA THR A 78 3.68 17.42 -2.79
C THR A 78 2.31 17.96 -3.20
N GLN A 79 2.06 19.26 -2.97
CA GLN A 79 0.76 19.86 -3.34
C GLN A 79 0.54 19.88 -4.85
N GLN A 80 1.59 20.15 -5.63
CA GLN A 80 1.50 20.14 -7.09
C GLN A 80 1.17 18.74 -7.62
N VAL A 81 1.73 17.68 -7.01
CA VAL A 81 1.40 16.29 -7.34
C VAL A 81 -0.07 15.98 -7.03
N ILE A 82 -0.57 16.41 -5.86
CA ILE A 82 -1.98 16.25 -5.48
C ILE A 82 -2.90 16.95 -6.48
N ASP A 83 -2.58 18.21 -6.83
CA ASP A 83 -3.36 19.00 -7.77
C ASP A 83 -3.39 18.35 -9.16
N ARG A 84 -2.25 17.82 -9.62
CA ARG A 84 -2.16 17.06 -10.88
C ARG A 84 -3.00 15.79 -10.85
N LEU A 85 -2.92 15.03 -9.77
CA LEU A 85 -3.69 13.79 -9.60
C LEU A 85 -5.20 14.06 -9.66
N MET A 86 -5.67 15.13 -9.00
CA MET A 86 -7.08 15.54 -9.02
C MET A 86 -7.55 16.00 -10.41
N GLN A 87 -6.66 16.56 -11.23
CA GLN A 87 -6.96 16.94 -12.62
C GLN A 87 -7.05 15.71 -13.53
N ASN A 88 -6.20 14.71 -13.31
CA ASN A 88 -6.17 13.48 -14.10
C ASN A 88 -7.28 12.48 -13.69
N THR A 89 -7.82 12.60 -12.47
CA THR A 89 -8.91 11.73 -11.99
C THR A 89 -10.28 12.21 -12.52
N PRO A 90 -11.02 11.38 -13.28
CA PRO A 90 -12.35 11.74 -13.80
C PRO A 90 -13.35 12.08 -12.68
N PRO A 91 -14.30 13.01 -12.91
CA PRO A 91 -15.25 13.45 -11.89
C PRO A 91 -16.21 12.38 -11.35
N GLY A 92 -16.25 11.17 -11.95
CA GLY A 92 -17.08 10.05 -11.49
C GLY A 92 -16.46 9.17 -10.38
N ASN A 93 -15.19 9.40 -10.03
CA ASN A 93 -14.46 8.66 -8.98
C ASN A 93 -14.17 9.51 -7.73
N ARG A 94 -14.88 10.64 -7.57
CA ARG A 94 -14.77 11.55 -6.41
C ARG A 94 -15.74 11.18 -5.30
#